data_AF-X1E9V0-F1
#
_entry.id   AF-X1E9V0-F1
#
_cell.length_a   1.000
_cell.length_b   1.000
_cell.length_c   1.000
_cell.angle_alpha   90.00
_cell.angle_beta   90.00
_cell.angle_gamma   90.00
#
_symmetry.space_group_name_H-M   'P 1'
#
loop_
_entity.id
_entity.type
_entity.pdbx_description
1 polymer ?
#
loop_
_entity_poly.entity_id
_entity_poly.type
_entity_poly.pdbx_seq_one_letter_code
_entity_poly.pdbx_strand_id
1 'polypeptide(L)'
;IQFYNGDGGWQTVIGTVDVIDGGWHHIVVTVGSSGTITIYVDNEVDNSGANGVMSSGNSNILCGAYGGSQKLTGSLDQIYIYDAVISADDV
;
A
#
# COMPACT_ATOMS: atom_id res chain seq x y z
N ILE A 1 -6.56 -0.43 -0.38
CA ILE A 1 -5.60 0.22 0.54
C ILE A 1 -5.86 1.73 0.51
N GLN A 2 -5.75 2.46 1.62
CA GLN A 2 -6.03 3.91 1.68
C GLN A 2 -4.75 4.70 2.00
N PHE A 3 -4.56 5.84 1.33
CA PHE A 3 -3.47 6.78 1.60
C PHE A 3 -4.03 8.18 1.84
N TYR A 4 -3.46 8.91 2.81
CA TYR A 4 -3.86 10.27 3.17
C TYR A 4 -2.85 11.27 2.61
N ASN A 5 -3.29 12.22 1.76
CA ASN A 5 -2.39 13.13 1.04
C ASN A 5 -2.53 14.62 1.43
N GLY A 6 -2.97 14.94 2.65
CA GLY A 6 -2.83 16.30 3.22
C GLY A 6 -3.73 17.41 2.64
N ASP A 7 -4.28 17.25 1.42
CA ASP A 7 -5.06 18.28 0.71
C ASP A 7 -6.59 18.26 0.99
N GLY A 8 -7.01 17.67 2.12
CA GLY A 8 -8.40 17.74 2.57
C GLY A 8 -9.40 16.83 1.86
N GLY A 9 -8.95 15.88 1.03
CA GLY A 9 -9.77 14.82 0.44
C GLY A 9 -9.08 13.45 0.42
N TRP A 10 -9.84 12.38 0.64
CA TRP A 10 -9.34 11.00 0.48
C TRP A 10 -9.30 10.64 -1.01
N GLN A 11 -8.16 10.84 -1.65
CA GLN A 11 -7.88 10.26 -2.95
C GLN A 11 -7.39 8.82 -2.69
N THR A 12 -8.06 7.83 -3.28
CA THR A 12 -7.86 6.42 -2.92
C THR A 12 -7.73 5.55 -4.17
N VAL A 13 -6.64 4.78 -4.26
CA VAL A 13 -6.56 3.62 -5.15
C VAL A 13 -7.02 2.40 -4.36
N ILE A 14 -8.20 1.89 -4.68
CA ILE A 14 -8.82 0.76 -3.97
C ILE A 14 -8.56 -0.51 -4.79
N GLY A 15 -7.95 -1.51 -4.16
CA GLY A 15 -7.82 -2.85 -4.76
C GLY A 15 -9.17 -3.51 -4.96
N THR A 16 -9.26 -4.44 -5.91
CA THR A 16 -10.48 -5.14 -6.28
C THR A 16 -10.48 -6.62 -5.87
N VAL A 17 -9.29 -7.19 -5.63
CA VAL A 17 -9.14 -8.56 -5.13
C VAL A 17 -9.62 -8.64 -3.68
N ASP A 18 -10.41 -9.67 -3.37
CA ASP A 18 -10.75 -10.02 -1.99
C ASP A 18 -9.57 -10.74 -1.34
N VAL A 19 -8.94 -10.08 -0.38
CA VAL A 19 -7.79 -10.59 0.38
C VAL A 19 -8.17 -11.00 1.81
N ILE A 20 -9.47 -11.06 2.12
CA ILE A 20 -10.03 -11.42 3.43
C ILE A 20 -10.68 -12.81 3.34
N ASP A 21 -10.05 -13.71 2.58
CA ASP A 21 -10.52 -15.08 2.39
C ASP A 21 -9.92 -16.07 3.41
N GLY A 22 -9.01 -15.59 4.26
CA GLY A 22 -8.30 -16.36 5.29
C GLY A 22 -6.99 -16.99 4.82
N GLY A 23 -6.59 -16.77 3.56
CA GLY A 23 -5.31 -17.16 2.99
C GLY A 23 -4.18 -16.16 3.29
N TRP A 24 -2.97 -16.57 2.93
CA TRP A 24 -1.84 -15.64 2.81
C TRP A 24 -1.88 -15.00 1.44
N HIS A 25 -1.67 -13.69 1.40
CA HIS A 25 -1.52 -12.94 0.15
C HIS A 25 -0.19 -12.20 0.15
N HIS A 26 0.47 -12.17 -1.01
CA HIS A 26 1.60 -11.29 -1.25
C HIS A 26 1.06 -9.94 -1.72
N ILE A 27 1.38 -8.86 -1.00
CA ILE A 27 0.87 -7.52 -1.30
C ILE A 27 2.05 -6.58 -1.48
N VAL A 28 2.11 -5.94 -2.66
CA VAL A 28 3.08 -4.89 -2.96
C VAL A 28 2.34 -3.61 -3.32
N VAL A 29 2.82 -2.48 -2.78
CA VAL A 29 2.38 -1.16 -3.20
C VAL A 29 3.58 -0.35 -3.64
N THR A 30 3.52 0.18 -4.85
CA THR A 30 4.51 1.12 -5.36
C THR A 30 3.93 2.52 -5.43
N VAL A 31 4.78 3.53 -5.21
CA VAL A 31 4.42 4.93 -5.40
C VAL A 31 5.50 5.57 -6.27
N GLY A 32 5.13 5.89 -7.51
CA GLY A 32 6.00 6.61 -8.45
C GLY A 32 6.22 8.06 -8.04
N SER A 33 7.28 8.67 -8.57
CA SER A 33 7.64 10.07 -8.30
C SER A 33 6.57 11.08 -8.71
N SER A 34 5.71 10.74 -9.67
CA SER A 34 4.55 11.53 -10.10
C SER A 34 3.30 11.31 -9.24
N GLY A 35 3.38 10.47 -8.21
CA GLY A 35 2.24 10.11 -7.36
C GLY A 35 1.35 9.01 -7.92
N THR A 36 1.83 8.25 -8.91
CA THR A 36 1.11 7.06 -9.40
C THR A 36 1.28 5.94 -8.38
N ILE A 37 0.17 5.42 -7.86
CA ILE A 37 0.16 4.27 -6.96
C ILE A 37 -0.25 3.04 -7.76
N THR A 38 0.47 1.93 -7.59
CA THR A 38 0.08 0.62 -8.13
C THR A 38 0.04 -0.39 -6.99
N ILE A 39 -1.03 -1.16 -6.94
CA ILE A 39 -1.27 -2.24 -5.98
C ILE A 39 -1.14 -3.55 -6.74
N TYR A 40 -0.33 -4.44 -6.19
CA TYR A 40 -0.19 -5.81 -6.65
C TYR A 40 -0.72 -6.75 -5.57
N VAL A 41 -1.45 -7.77 -5.98
CA VAL A 41 -1.90 -8.88 -5.13
C VAL A 41 -1.50 -10.17 -5.81
N ASP A 42 -0.77 -11.02 -5.10
CA ASP A 42 -0.29 -12.31 -5.59
C ASP A 42 0.42 -12.21 -6.95
N ASN A 43 1.32 -11.21 -7.04
CA ASN A 43 2.20 -10.90 -8.17
C ASN A 43 1.50 -10.33 -9.41
N GLU A 44 0.20 -10.06 -9.34
CA GLU A 44 -0.58 -9.46 -10.42
C GLU A 44 -1.02 -8.04 -10.06
N VAL A 45 -1.10 -7.15 -11.06
CA VAL A 45 -1.64 -5.79 -10.86
C VAL A 45 -3.12 -5.89 -10.52
N ASP A 46 -3.48 -5.48 -9.30
CA ASP A 46 -4.87 -5.39 -8.87
C ASP A 46 -5.49 -4.04 -9.26
N ASN A 47 -4.79 -2.93 -9.00
CA ASN A 47 -5.24 -1.61 -9.43
C ASN A 47 -4.10 -0.58 -9.53
N SER A 48 -4.30 0.46 -10.34
CA SER A 48 -3.38 1.58 -10.48
C SER A 48 -4.13 2.90 -10.66
N GLY A 49 -3.61 3.96 -10.06
CA GLY A 49 -4.21 5.29 -10.16
C GLY A 49 -3.31 6.40 -9.65
N ALA A 50 -3.62 7.64 -10.06
CA ALA A 50 -2.93 8.82 -9.56
C ALA A 50 -3.48 9.20 -8.18
N ASN A 51 -2.59 9.45 -7.23
CA ASN A 51 -2.96 9.87 -5.87
C ASN A 51 -2.11 11.05 -5.35
N GLY A 52 -1.40 11.76 -6.23
CA GLY A 52 -0.48 12.80 -5.78
C GLY A 52 0.76 12.24 -5.09
N VAL A 53 1.73 13.11 -4.82
CA VAL A 53 3.05 12.69 -4.31
C VAL A 53 2.98 12.54 -2.79
N MET A 54 3.55 11.45 -2.27
CA MET A 54 3.68 11.28 -0.81
C MET A 54 4.49 12.43 -0.21
N SER A 55 3.95 13.03 0.86
CA SER A 55 4.67 14.04 1.63
C SER A 55 5.69 13.39 2.55
N SER A 56 6.83 14.06 2.75
CA SER A 56 7.84 13.61 3.72
C SER A 56 7.33 13.81 5.14
N GLY A 57 7.59 12.84 6.02
CA GLY A 57 7.28 12.92 7.44
C GLY A 57 8.32 12.19 8.30
N ASN A 58 8.26 12.40 9.61
CA ASN A 58 9.15 11.77 10.61
C ASN A 58 8.39 10.88 11.61
N SER A 59 7.14 10.54 11.29
CA SER A 59 6.32 9.66 12.12
C SER A 59 6.81 8.21 12.04
N ASN A 60 6.58 7.45 13.10
CA ASN A 60 6.86 6.02 13.09
C ASN A 60 6.02 5.31 12.02
N ILE A 61 6.65 4.38 11.30
CA ILE A 61 5.94 3.44 10.44
C ILE A 61 5.34 2.36 11.34
N LEU A 62 4.03 2.13 11.19
CA LEU A 62 3.31 1.09 11.90
C LEU A 62 2.94 -0.02 10.91
N CYS A 63 3.35 -1.25 11.21
CA CYS A 63 2.92 -2.43 10.48
C CYS A 63 1.78 -3.11 11.26
N GLY A 64 0.65 -3.36 10.60
CA GLY A 64 -0.50 -3.99 11.23
C GLY A 64 -1.29 -3.10 12.18
N ALA A 65 -1.11 -1.76 12.12
CA ALA A 65 -1.99 -0.83 12.82
C ALA A 65 -2.07 0.55 12.14
N TYR A 66 -3.21 1.22 12.26
CA TYR A 66 -3.36 2.64 11.95
C TYR A 66 -3.66 3.44 13.24
N GLY A 67 -2.92 4.54 13.44
CA GLY A 67 -3.08 5.43 14.61
C GLY A 67 -2.90 4.74 15.97
N GLY A 68 -2.31 3.53 16.00
CA GLY A 68 -2.16 2.71 17.21
C GLY A 68 -3.42 2.01 17.72
N SER A 69 -4.59 2.28 17.13
CA SER A 69 -5.88 1.79 17.61
C SER A 69 -6.57 0.81 16.67
N GLN A 70 -6.43 1.01 15.35
CA GLN A 70 -6.99 0.13 14.33
C GLN A 70 -5.99 -0.96 14.00
N LYS A 71 -6.08 -2.10 14.69
CA LYS A 71 -5.13 -3.20 14.57
C LYS A 71 -5.57 -4.20 13.50
N LEU A 72 -4.60 -4.75 12.78
CA LEU A 72 -4.79 -5.90 11.90
C LEU A 72 -5.23 -7.10 12.76
N THR A 73 -6.25 -7.80 12.29
CA THR A 73 -6.61 -9.13 12.79
C THR A 73 -6.08 -10.16 11.79
N GLY A 74 -4.86 -10.64 12.03
CA GLY A 74 -4.12 -11.48 11.09
C GLY A 74 -2.65 -11.58 11.45
N SER A 75 -1.84 -12.10 10.53
CA SER A 75 -0.39 -12.20 10.67
C SER A 75 0.30 -11.44 9.53
N LEU A 76 1.53 -10.99 9.78
CA LEU A 76 2.41 -10.40 8.77
C LEU A 76 3.72 -11.18 8.78
N ASP A 77 4.32 -11.34 7.62
CA ASP A 77 5.66 -11.93 7.46
C ASP A 77 6.37 -11.21 6.30
N GLN A 78 7.71 -11.26 6.29
CA GLN A 78 8.58 -10.75 5.22
C GLN A 78 8.26 -9.31 4.76
N ILE A 79 8.30 -8.36 5.70
CA ILE A 79 8.03 -6.95 5.42
C ILE A 79 9.30 -6.27 4.89
N TYR A 80 9.20 -5.68 3.70
CA TYR A 80 10.27 -4.91 3.06
C TYR A 80 9.80 -3.51 2.68
N ILE A 81 10.73 -2.54 2.71
CA ILE A 81 10.52 -1.17 2.26
C ILE A 81 11.70 -0.79 1.37
N TYR A 82 11.40 -0.25 0.19
CA TYR A 82 12.38 0.13 -0.82
C TYR A 82 12.30 1.63 -1.11
N ASP A 83 13.40 2.22 -1.56
CA ASP A 83 13.49 3.61 -2.01
C ASP A 83 13.27 3.76 -3.53
N ALA A 84 12.82 2.69 -4.19
CA ALA A 84 12.56 2.63 -5.62
C ALA A 84 11.22 1.95 -5.92
N VAL A 85 10.66 2.26 -7.09
CA VAL A 85 9.53 1.53 -7.66
C VAL A 85 10.03 0.16 -8.11
N ILE A 86 9.45 -0.90 -7.55
CA ILE A 86 9.68 -2.28 -7.99
C ILE A 86 8.98 -2.48 -9.34
N SER A 87 9.68 -3.15 -10.28
CA SER A 87 9.11 -3.49 -11.57
C SER A 87 8.10 -4.65 -11.42
N ALA A 88 7.15 -4.78 -12.34
CA ALA A 88 6.18 -5.89 -12.27
C ALA A 88 6.85 -7.27 -12.30
N ASP A 89 8.04 -7.39 -12.90
CA ASP A 89 8.79 -8.66 -12.97
C ASP A 89 9.50 -9.01 -11.64
N ASP A 90 9.66 -8.03 -10.75
CA ASP A 90 10.34 -8.18 -9.45
C ASP A 90 9.35 -8.29 -8.27
N VAL A 91 8.04 -8.29 -8.55
CA VAL A 91 6.95 -8.56 -7.58
C VAL A 91 6.73 -10.05 -7.49
#